data_AF-A0A674GHM8-F1
#
_entry.id   AF-A0A674GHM8-F1
#
_cell.length_a   1.000
_cell.length_b   1.000
_cell.length_c   1.000
_cell.angle_alpha   90.00
_cell.angle_beta   90.00
_cell.angle_gamma   90.00
#
_symmetry.space_group_name_H-M   'P 1'
#
loop_
_entity.id
_entity.type
_entity.pdbx_description
1 polymer ?
#
loop_
_entity_poly.entity_id
_entity_poly.type
_entity_poly.pdbx_seq_one_letter_code
_entity_poly.pdbx_strand_id
1 'polypeptide(L)'
;MSKRLKLQLGGEAEMEERAFANPYPDYQPQGAVAAPSAADAHRDRALQPPAEEESLPFGADGKVNARFSKRIQAKIKDLLQQMEEGLKTADPHDCSAYTGWTGIALLYLQLYRVTKNQSHLQRSLDYVKRILRNLNGRRVTFLCGDAGPLAVGAVVYHKLKNSSESQECVAKLLQLQRTVISTDSELPDELLYGRAGYLYALLYLNTEIGPDTVPQSVIDAIIESGKNFSKEERKTDRCPLLYQWHRKQYVGAAHGVAGIYYMLMQPIANVDQETLTELVKPSIDYVRHKKFRSGNYPSSLSNETDRLVHWCHGAPGVIHMLMQAYKTFKEDKYLKDAMDCSDVIWQRGLLRKGYGICHGTAGNGYSFLSLYNLTQDRKYLYRACKFAEWCLEYGAHGCRIPDRPYSLFEGMAGAIHFLSDISVPETSQFPAFELRPQRKENKVEQDG
;
A
#
# COMPACT_ATOMS: atom_id res chain seq x y z
N MET A 1 26.48 -16.06 29.14
CA MET A 1 25.65 -14.96 28.59
C MET A 1 24.18 -15.20 28.95
N SER A 2 23.48 -14.20 29.50
CA SER A 2 22.06 -14.31 29.89
C SER A 2 21.16 -14.55 28.68
N LYS A 3 20.08 -15.35 28.82
CA LYS A 3 19.03 -15.55 27.79
C LYS A 3 18.50 -14.23 27.23
N ARG A 4 18.50 -13.16 28.03
CA ARG A 4 18.05 -11.81 27.65
C ARG A 4 18.99 -11.12 26.65
N LEU A 5 20.30 -11.36 26.76
CA LEU A 5 21.30 -10.81 25.83
C LEU A 5 21.26 -11.50 24.46
N LYS A 6 21.00 -12.82 24.43
CA LYS A 6 20.84 -13.58 23.17
C LYS A 6 19.60 -13.16 22.38
N LEU A 7 18.51 -12.77 23.04
CA LEU A 7 17.28 -12.28 22.38
C LEU A 7 17.46 -10.88 21.77
N GLN A 8 18.18 -9.97 22.44
CA GLN A 8 18.48 -8.65 21.89
C GLN A 8 19.49 -8.72 20.74
N LEU A 9 20.62 -9.41 20.93
CA LEU A 9 21.66 -9.52 19.90
C LEU A 9 21.24 -10.42 18.73
N GLY A 10 20.42 -11.45 18.97
CA GLY A 10 19.90 -12.32 17.92
C GLY A 10 18.88 -11.62 17.01
N GLY A 11 18.06 -10.72 17.56
CA GLY A 11 17.11 -9.92 16.76
C GLY A 11 17.79 -8.89 15.86
N GLU A 12 18.88 -8.26 16.33
CA GLU A 12 19.68 -7.33 15.52
C GLU A 12 20.46 -8.06 14.41
N ALA A 13 21.13 -9.17 14.73
CA ALA A 13 21.86 -9.97 13.75
C ALA A 13 20.95 -10.60 12.67
N GLU A 14 19.79 -11.16 13.06
CA GLU A 14 18.81 -11.66 12.07
C GLU A 14 18.20 -10.55 11.20
N MET A 15 18.22 -9.29 11.66
CA MET A 15 17.75 -8.14 10.90
C MET A 15 18.78 -7.63 9.89
N GLU A 16 20.07 -7.61 10.26
CA GLU A 16 21.17 -7.32 9.33
C GLU A 16 21.17 -8.29 8.12
N GLU A 17 20.68 -9.52 8.32
CA GLU A 17 20.49 -10.50 7.25
C GLU A 17 19.26 -10.27 6.36
N ARG A 18 18.33 -9.38 6.72
CA ARG A 18 17.07 -9.15 5.99
C ARG A 18 17.00 -7.82 5.26
N ALA A 19 17.68 -6.81 5.79
CA ALA A 19 17.77 -5.49 5.18
C ALA A 19 19.21 -5.17 4.77
N PHE A 20 19.36 -4.31 3.77
CA PHE A 20 20.61 -3.61 3.54
C PHE A 20 20.68 -2.42 4.49
N ALA A 21 21.88 -2.08 4.95
CA ALA A 21 22.10 -0.81 5.63
C ALA A 21 21.71 0.33 4.67
N ASN A 22 20.91 1.29 5.14
CA ASN A 22 20.49 2.41 4.31
C ASN A 22 21.70 3.32 4.00
N PRO A 23 22.15 3.42 2.75
CA PRO A 23 23.35 4.20 2.40
C PRO A 23 23.04 5.70 2.26
N TYR A 24 21.76 6.08 2.25
CA TYR A 24 21.35 7.45 1.98
C TYR A 24 21.35 8.28 3.27
N PRO A 25 21.93 9.50 3.26
CA PRO A 25 21.75 10.43 4.37
C PRO A 25 20.28 10.81 4.50
N ASP A 26 19.80 11.03 5.72
CA ASP A 26 18.42 11.48 5.95
C ASP A 26 18.23 12.95 5.54
N TYR A 27 16.98 13.35 5.36
CA TYR A 27 16.63 14.70 4.93
C TYR A 27 17.12 15.75 5.94
N GLN A 28 17.85 16.76 5.43
CA GLN A 28 18.19 17.95 6.19
C GLN A 28 17.43 19.15 5.60
N PRO A 29 16.62 19.87 6.40
CA PRO A 29 15.97 21.08 5.93
C PRO A 29 17.02 22.17 5.65
N GLN A 30 16.84 22.91 4.55
CA GLN A 30 17.68 24.07 4.23
C GLN A 30 17.64 25.06 5.42
N GLY A 31 18.82 25.39 5.97
CA GLY A 31 18.97 26.21 7.18
C GLY A 31 19.44 25.47 8.43
N ALA A 32 19.56 24.14 8.40
CA ALA A 32 20.16 23.33 9.49
C ALA A 32 21.69 23.18 9.35
N VAL A 33 22.36 24.12 8.69
CA VAL A 33 23.82 24.21 8.73
C VAL A 33 24.19 24.71 10.12
N ALA A 34 24.77 23.85 10.95
CA ALA A 34 25.43 24.29 12.17
C ALA A 34 26.38 25.43 11.80
N ALA A 35 26.21 26.59 12.43
CA ALA A 35 27.08 27.74 12.19
C ALA A 35 28.54 27.27 12.26
N PRO A 36 29.36 27.52 11.23
CA PRO A 36 30.77 27.20 11.33
C PRO A 36 31.33 27.98 12.53
N SER A 37 32.08 27.29 13.38
CA SER A 37 32.85 27.94 14.45
C SER A 37 33.66 29.09 13.85
N ALA A 38 33.72 30.21 14.55
CA ALA A 38 34.44 31.42 14.16
C ALA A 38 35.95 31.18 14.00
N ALA A 39 36.34 30.55 12.90
CA ALA A 39 37.70 30.36 12.43
C ALA A 39 37.63 29.89 10.97
N ASP A 40 37.16 30.76 10.07
CA ASP A 40 37.51 30.82 8.65
C ASP A 40 36.60 31.83 7.94
N ALA A 41 36.89 33.11 8.16
CA ALA A 41 36.32 34.19 7.37
C ALA A 41 37.45 34.80 6.56
N HIS A 42 37.64 34.34 5.33
CA HIS A 42 38.09 35.13 4.18
C HIS A 42 38.13 34.25 2.92
N ARG A 43 37.11 34.39 2.05
CA ARG A 43 37.27 34.50 0.58
C ARG A 43 35.93 34.75 -0.13
N ASP A 44 35.94 35.86 -0.87
CA ASP A 44 35.17 36.24 -2.06
C ASP A 44 33.74 35.73 -2.28
N ARG A 45 32.81 36.68 -2.12
CA ARG A 45 31.43 36.65 -2.62
C ARG A 45 31.44 36.82 -4.15
N ALA A 46 31.21 35.73 -4.88
CA ALA A 46 30.65 35.76 -6.22
C ALA A 46 29.21 35.22 -6.17
N LEU A 47 28.27 35.97 -6.75
CA LEU A 47 26.86 35.62 -6.89
C LEU A 47 26.72 34.31 -7.69
N GLN A 48 26.42 33.23 -6.98
CA GLN A 48 25.81 32.02 -7.53
C GLN A 48 24.55 31.72 -6.69
N PRO A 49 23.44 31.27 -7.29
CA PRO A 49 22.36 30.66 -6.51
C PRO A 49 22.95 29.48 -5.72
N PRO A 50 22.55 29.23 -4.46
CA PRO A 50 23.16 28.19 -3.66
C PRO A 50 22.98 26.83 -4.35
N ALA A 51 24.09 26.10 -4.54
CA ALA A 51 24.18 24.79 -5.18
C ALA A 51 23.33 23.67 -4.53
N GLU A 52 22.53 23.99 -3.50
CA GLU A 52 21.74 23.04 -2.72
C GLU A 52 20.35 22.76 -3.31
N GLU A 53 19.75 23.69 -4.08
CA GLU A 53 18.51 23.38 -4.82
C GLU A 53 18.74 22.34 -5.94
N GLU A 54 19.98 22.14 -6.39
CA GLU A 54 20.33 21.09 -7.35
C GLU A 54 20.50 19.69 -6.73
N SER A 55 20.48 19.55 -5.40
CA SER A 55 20.76 18.28 -4.71
C SER A 55 19.52 17.40 -4.44
N LEU A 56 18.33 17.99 -4.28
CA LEU A 56 17.12 17.27 -3.95
C LEU A 56 16.43 16.71 -5.20
N PRO A 57 15.82 15.51 -5.13
CA PRO A 57 15.13 14.91 -6.28
C PRO A 57 13.82 15.62 -6.69
N PHE A 58 13.39 16.65 -5.96
CA PHE A 58 12.14 17.39 -6.16
C PHE A 58 12.31 18.88 -5.81
N GLY A 59 11.49 19.73 -6.44
CA GLY A 59 11.49 21.19 -6.25
C GLY A 59 10.76 21.66 -4.99
N ALA A 60 10.71 22.97 -4.80
CA ALA A 60 9.98 23.59 -3.69
C ALA A 60 8.47 23.29 -3.72
N ASP A 61 7.89 23.09 -4.90
CA ASP A 61 6.48 22.75 -5.12
C ASP A 61 6.16 21.26 -4.90
N GLY A 62 7.14 20.46 -4.45
CA GLY A 62 6.97 19.02 -4.22
C GLY A 62 7.03 18.18 -5.50
N LYS A 63 7.14 18.80 -6.67
CA LYS A 63 7.24 18.07 -7.93
C LYS A 63 8.64 17.53 -8.13
N VAL A 64 8.71 16.28 -8.62
CA VAL A 64 9.97 15.65 -8.98
C VAL A 64 10.68 16.45 -10.08
N ASN A 65 11.97 16.70 -9.89
CA ASN A 65 12.74 17.52 -10.82
C ASN A 65 12.93 16.81 -12.18
N ALA A 66 13.27 17.56 -13.22
CA ALA A 66 13.36 17.02 -14.59
C ALA A 66 14.43 15.92 -14.73
N ARG A 67 15.56 16.05 -14.03
CA ARG A 67 16.66 15.07 -14.08
C ARG A 67 16.24 13.72 -13.49
N PHE A 68 15.61 13.74 -12.32
CA PHE A 68 15.13 12.53 -11.65
C PHE A 68 13.94 11.93 -12.40
N SER A 69 13.02 12.75 -12.89
CA SER A 69 11.91 12.32 -13.76
C SER A 69 12.42 11.57 -14.99
N LYS A 70 13.47 12.08 -15.67
CA LYS A 70 14.06 11.42 -16.84
C LYS A 70 14.66 10.06 -16.50
N ARG A 71 15.35 9.94 -15.35
CA ARG A 71 15.89 8.65 -14.86
C ARG A 71 14.76 7.65 -14.59
N ILE A 72 13.70 8.09 -13.92
CA ILE A 72 12.51 7.26 -13.63
C ILE A 72 11.86 6.78 -14.93
N GLN A 73 11.57 7.68 -15.86
CA GLN A 73 10.93 7.33 -17.13
C GLN A 73 11.77 6.36 -17.96
N ALA A 74 13.09 6.57 -18.02
CA ALA A 74 14.00 5.65 -18.69
C ALA A 74 13.97 4.26 -18.05
N LYS A 75 13.99 4.19 -16.71
CA LYS A 75 13.95 2.91 -16.00
C LYS A 75 12.61 2.20 -16.11
N ILE A 76 11.50 2.93 -16.07
CA ILE A 76 10.16 2.38 -16.31
C ILE A 76 10.10 1.73 -17.70
N LYS A 77 10.63 2.39 -18.73
CA LYS A 77 10.66 1.84 -20.10
C LYS A 77 11.49 0.56 -20.18
N ASP A 78 12.68 0.54 -19.58
CA ASP A 78 13.56 -0.63 -19.50
C ASP A 78 12.87 -1.82 -18.80
N LEU A 79 12.34 -1.58 -17.59
CA LEU A 79 11.66 -2.61 -16.81
C LEU A 79 10.37 -3.10 -17.49
N LEU A 80 9.60 -2.23 -18.13
CA LEU A 80 8.41 -2.65 -18.89
C LEU A 80 8.77 -3.60 -20.03
N GLN A 81 9.87 -3.33 -20.75
CA GLN A 81 10.34 -4.21 -21.82
C GLN A 81 10.74 -5.59 -21.27
N GLN A 82 11.52 -5.62 -20.18
CA GLN A 82 11.94 -6.87 -19.54
C GLN A 82 10.74 -7.65 -18.98
N MET A 83 9.80 -6.96 -18.36
CA MET A 83 8.57 -7.54 -17.82
C MET A 83 7.72 -8.17 -18.93
N GLU A 84 7.47 -7.45 -20.02
CA GLU A 84 6.67 -7.95 -21.16
C GLU A 84 7.31 -9.18 -21.83
N GLU A 85 8.64 -9.22 -21.93
CA GLU A 85 9.34 -10.42 -22.42
C GLU A 85 9.15 -11.59 -21.45
N GLY A 86 9.35 -11.34 -20.15
CA GLY A 86 9.19 -12.33 -19.10
C GLY A 86 7.78 -12.92 -18.98
N LEU A 87 6.77 -12.08 -19.18
CA LEU A 87 5.35 -12.46 -19.10
C LEU A 87 4.96 -13.51 -20.15
N LYS A 88 5.71 -13.67 -21.24
CA LYS A 88 5.47 -14.75 -22.22
C LYS A 88 5.56 -16.16 -21.60
N THR A 89 6.27 -16.29 -20.48
CA THR A 89 6.44 -17.55 -19.74
C THR A 89 5.63 -17.62 -18.44
N ALA A 90 4.85 -16.57 -18.12
CA ALA A 90 4.04 -16.53 -16.91
C ALA A 90 2.85 -17.50 -17.00
N ASP A 91 2.37 -17.98 -15.85
CA ASP A 91 1.23 -18.87 -15.76
C ASP A 91 0.01 -18.26 -16.46
N PRO A 92 -0.48 -18.88 -17.56
CA PRO A 92 -1.60 -18.33 -18.31
C PRO A 92 -2.93 -18.33 -17.56
N HIS A 93 -3.03 -19.08 -16.44
CA HIS A 93 -4.26 -19.26 -15.67
C HIS A 93 -4.33 -18.39 -14.41
N ASP A 94 -3.23 -17.78 -13.97
CA ASP A 94 -3.23 -16.89 -12.81
C ASP A 94 -3.91 -15.56 -13.16
N CYS A 95 -5.20 -15.46 -12.85
CA CYS A 95 -6.02 -14.28 -13.06
C CYS A 95 -5.98 -13.29 -11.87
N SER A 96 -5.21 -13.56 -10.82
CA SER A 96 -5.20 -12.73 -9.61
C SER A 96 -4.62 -11.33 -9.85
N ALA A 97 -4.99 -10.36 -9.00
CA ALA A 97 -4.32 -9.06 -8.98
C ALA A 97 -2.97 -9.12 -8.25
N TYR A 98 -2.81 -10.08 -7.33
CA TYR A 98 -1.60 -10.27 -6.54
C TYR A 98 -0.43 -10.75 -7.41
N THR A 99 -0.57 -11.93 -8.05
CA THR A 99 0.51 -12.55 -8.84
C THR A 99 0.23 -12.67 -10.34
N GLY A 100 -1.01 -12.43 -10.75
CA GLY A 100 -1.51 -12.76 -12.07
C GLY A 100 -1.71 -11.58 -13.02
N TRP A 101 -2.45 -11.87 -14.09
CA TRP A 101 -2.70 -10.95 -15.20
C TRP A 101 -3.52 -9.71 -14.81
N THR A 102 -4.37 -9.79 -13.78
CA THR A 102 -5.10 -8.62 -13.28
C THR A 102 -4.15 -7.58 -12.70
N GLY A 103 -3.06 -8.01 -12.06
CA GLY A 103 -2.04 -7.10 -11.54
C GLY A 103 -1.33 -6.33 -12.65
N ILE A 104 -1.10 -6.99 -13.79
CA ILE A 104 -0.50 -6.36 -14.98
C ILE A 104 -1.48 -5.38 -15.63
N ALA A 105 -2.77 -5.73 -15.73
CA ALA A 105 -3.80 -4.81 -16.17
C ALA A 105 -3.86 -3.56 -15.28
N LEU A 106 -3.83 -3.74 -13.96
CA LEU A 106 -3.84 -2.64 -13.00
C LEU A 106 -2.59 -1.73 -13.14
N LEU A 107 -1.41 -2.30 -13.39
CA LEU A 107 -0.21 -1.52 -13.71
C LEU A 107 -0.42 -0.65 -14.96
N TYR A 108 -0.92 -1.23 -16.05
CA TYR A 108 -1.15 -0.47 -17.29
C TYR A 108 -2.22 0.62 -17.13
N LEU A 109 -3.26 0.36 -16.34
CA LEU A 109 -4.22 1.38 -15.94
C LEU A 109 -3.56 2.51 -15.14
N GLN A 110 -2.59 2.20 -14.27
CA GLN A 110 -1.82 3.22 -13.56
C GLN A 110 -0.93 4.04 -14.49
N LEU A 111 -0.20 3.39 -15.40
CA LEU A 111 0.60 4.09 -16.39
C LEU A 111 -0.26 5.02 -17.25
N TYR A 112 -1.48 4.62 -17.61
CA TYR A 112 -2.45 5.51 -18.26
C TYR A 112 -2.83 6.70 -17.36
N ARG A 113 -3.09 6.47 -16.07
CA ARG A 113 -3.46 7.54 -15.13
C ARG A 113 -2.38 8.62 -15.04
N VAL A 114 -1.11 8.23 -15.05
CA VAL A 114 0.04 9.15 -14.97
C VAL A 114 0.33 9.80 -16.32
N THR A 115 0.41 9.04 -17.42
CA THR A 115 0.88 9.57 -18.71
C THR A 115 -0.22 10.07 -19.63
N LYS A 116 -1.48 9.70 -19.36
CA LYS A 116 -2.64 9.86 -20.26
C LYS A 116 -2.47 9.23 -21.65
N ASN A 117 -1.48 8.37 -21.83
CA ASN A 117 -1.25 7.68 -23.09
C ASN A 117 -2.26 6.55 -23.29
N GLN A 118 -3.11 6.68 -24.31
CA GLN A 118 -4.16 5.72 -24.63
C GLN A 118 -3.65 4.31 -24.94
N SER A 119 -2.40 4.15 -25.40
CA SER A 119 -1.83 2.82 -25.62
C SER A 119 -1.75 1.99 -24.33
N HIS A 120 -1.50 2.62 -23.17
CA HIS A 120 -1.51 1.94 -21.88
C HIS A 120 -2.91 1.47 -21.50
N LEU A 121 -3.94 2.29 -21.74
CA LEU A 121 -5.33 1.90 -21.47
C LEU A 121 -5.77 0.74 -22.37
N GLN A 122 -5.39 0.79 -23.65
CA GLN A 122 -5.64 -0.30 -24.59
C GLN A 122 -4.93 -1.59 -24.17
N ARG A 123 -3.67 -1.49 -23.73
CA ARG A 123 -2.91 -2.64 -23.22
C ARG A 123 -3.55 -3.24 -21.97
N SER A 124 -4.06 -2.41 -21.06
CA SER A 124 -4.85 -2.86 -19.91
C SER A 124 -6.09 -3.63 -20.35
N LEU A 125 -6.81 -3.15 -21.37
CA LEU A 125 -8.00 -3.81 -21.92
C LEU A 125 -7.66 -5.19 -22.52
N ASP A 126 -6.53 -5.34 -23.20
CA ASP A 126 -6.12 -6.61 -23.79
C ASP A 126 -5.96 -7.71 -22.73
N TYR A 127 -5.37 -7.37 -21.58
CA TYR A 127 -5.31 -8.29 -20.44
C TYR A 127 -6.69 -8.55 -19.84
N VAL A 128 -7.49 -7.50 -19.59
CA VAL A 128 -8.86 -7.63 -19.04
C VAL A 128 -9.72 -8.60 -19.86
N LYS A 129 -9.72 -8.47 -21.19
CA LYS A 129 -10.49 -9.35 -22.08
C LYS A 129 -10.12 -10.83 -21.92
N ARG A 130 -8.83 -11.13 -21.72
CA ARG A 130 -8.35 -12.48 -21.49
C ARG A 130 -8.75 -13.00 -20.11
N ILE A 131 -8.59 -12.17 -19.08
CA ILE A 131 -8.87 -12.54 -17.68
C ILE A 131 -10.35 -12.87 -17.49
N LEU A 132 -11.26 -12.02 -17.99
CA LEU A 132 -12.70 -12.19 -17.79
C LEU A 132 -13.27 -13.46 -18.43
N ARG A 133 -12.55 -14.08 -19.37
CA ARG A 133 -12.91 -15.38 -19.98
C ARG A 133 -12.49 -16.59 -19.13
N ASN A 134 -11.65 -16.37 -18.11
CA ASN A 134 -10.98 -17.42 -17.31
C ASN A 134 -11.26 -17.29 -15.80
N LEU A 135 -12.36 -16.62 -15.42
CA LEU A 135 -12.82 -16.57 -14.03
C LEU A 135 -13.17 -17.99 -13.54
N ASN A 136 -12.85 -18.30 -12.30
CA ASN A 136 -12.95 -19.68 -11.77
C ASN A 136 -13.88 -19.83 -10.57
N GLY A 137 -14.42 -18.74 -10.03
CA GLY A 137 -15.39 -18.74 -8.93
C GLY A 137 -14.85 -19.21 -7.57
N ARG A 138 -13.55 -19.47 -7.43
CA ARG A 138 -12.99 -20.09 -6.21
C ARG A 138 -12.76 -19.10 -5.07
N ARG A 139 -12.51 -17.84 -5.38
CA ARG A 139 -12.13 -16.80 -4.40
C ARG A 139 -12.82 -15.49 -4.74
N VAL A 140 -13.09 -14.69 -3.72
CA VAL A 140 -13.99 -13.52 -3.81
C VAL A 140 -13.29 -12.17 -3.62
N THR A 141 -12.00 -12.13 -3.36
CA THR A 141 -11.27 -10.89 -3.04
C THR A 141 -10.69 -10.18 -4.25
N PHE A 142 -10.42 -8.88 -4.14
CA PHE A 142 -9.70 -8.14 -5.19
C PHE A 142 -8.33 -8.73 -5.50
N LEU A 143 -7.55 -9.08 -4.48
CA LEU A 143 -6.16 -9.51 -4.67
C LEU A 143 -6.04 -10.92 -5.25
N CYS A 144 -6.80 -11.87 -4.73
CA CYS A 144 -6.61 -13.29 -5.05
C CYS A 144 -7.84 -14.00 -5.63
N GLY A 145 -8.91 -13.27 -5.96
CA GLY A 145 -10.17 -13.83 -6.45
C GLY A 145 -10.82 -13.04 -7.58
N ASP A 146 -12.01 -13.46 -7.96
CA ASP A 146 -12.71 -12.96 -9.16
C ASP A 146 -13.18 -11.51 -9.02
N ALA A 147 -13.26 -10.98 -7.79
CA ALA A 147 -13.57 -9.57 -7.57
C ALA A 147 -12.51 -8.63 -8.16
N GLY A 148 -11.24 -9.04 -8.21
CA GLY A 148 -10.16 -8.25 -8.82
C GLY A 148 -10.37 -8.05 -10.32
N PRO A 149 -10.40 -9.13 -11.11
CA PRO A 149 -10.74 -9.11 -12.53
C PRO A 149 -11.99 -8.28 -12.85
N LEU A 150 -13.07 -8.49 -12.11
CA LEU A 150 -14.35 -7.82 -12.34
C LEU A 150 -14.24 -6.32 -12.04
N ALA A 151 -13.63 -5.93 -10.91
CA ALA A 151 -13.50 -4.54 -10.54
C ALA A 151 -12.55 -3.76 -11.46
N VAL A 152 -11.39 -4.35 -11.82
CA VAL A 152 -10.46 -3.74 -12.79
C VAL A 152 -11.10 -3.67 -14.17
N GLY A 153 -11.78 -4.72 -14.61
CA GLY A 153 -12.50 -4.76 -15.88
C GLY A 153 -13.55 -3.66 -15.99
N ALA A 154 -14.39 -3.52 -14.96
CA ALA A 154 -15.40 -2.46 -14.89
C ALA A 154 -14.77 -1.07 -15.08
N VAL A 155 -13.70 -0.76 -14.34
CA VAL A 155 -13.02 0.55 -14.44
C VAL A 155 -12.39 0.77 -15.82
N VAL A 156 -11.77 -0.25 -16.41
CA VAL A 156 -11.17 -0.14 -17.75
C VAL A 156 -12.25 0.12 -18.81
N TYR A 157 -13.34 -0.65 -18.80
CA TYR A 157 -14.47 -0.43 -19.70
C TYR A 157 -15.12 0.94 -19.50
N HIS A 158 -15.31 1.37 -18.24
CA HIS A 158 -15.82 2.70 -17.91
C HIS A 158 -14.96 3.83 -18.49
N LYS A 159 -13.63 3.77 -18.33
CA LYS A 159 -12.72 4.77 -18.91
C LYS A 159 -12.70 4.78 -20.43
N LEU A 160 -13.01 3.64 -21.07
CA LEU A 160 -13.20 3.52 -22.51
C LEU A 160 -14.61 3.90 -22.98
N LYS A 161 -15.46 4.39 -22.08
CA LYS A 161 -16.87 4.75 -22.34
C LYS A 161 -17.71 3.57 -22.84
N ASN A 162 -17.32 2.35 -22.47
CA ASN A 162 -18.09 1.15 -22.76
C ASN A 162 -18.98 0.78 -21.56
N SER A 163 -20.13 1.45 -21.47
CA SER A 163 -21.02 1.34 -20.30
C SER A 163 -21.61 -0.07 -20.13
N SER A 164 -21.90 -0.79 -21.22
CA SER A 164 -22.52 -2.11 -21.17
C SER A 164 -21.62 -3.12 -20.44
N GLU A 165 -20.39 -3.31 -20.94
CA GLU A 165 -19.42 -4.25 -20.36
C GLU A 165 -18.95 -3.80 -18.97
N SER A 166 -18.88 -2.49 -18.73
CA SER A 166 -18.64 -1.96 -17.40
C SER A 166 -19.71 -2.42 -16.42
N GLN A 167 -20.99 -2.20 -16.75
CA GLN A 167 -22.10 -2.57 -15.88
C GLN A 167 -22.25 -4.09 -15.71
N GLU A 168 -21.94 -4.87 -16.75
CA GLU A 168 -21.90 -6.33 -16.65
C GLU A 168 -20.85 -6.80 -15.62
N CYS A 169 -19.66 -6.20 -15.62
CA CYS A 169 -18.63 -6.49 -14.62
C CYS A 169 -19.08 -6.12 -13.20
N VAL A 170 -19.71 -4.95 -13.03
CA VAL A 170 -20.27 -4.52 -11.72
C VAL A 170 -21.34 -5.51 -11.25
N ALA A 171 -22.28 -5.89 -12.11
CA ALA A 171 -23.34 -6.82 -11.76
C ALA A 171 -22.79 -8.18 -11.30
N LYS A 172 -21.80 -8.73 -12.02
CA LYS A 172 -21.12 -9.98 -11.62
C LYS A 172 -20.35 -9.83 -10.30
N LEU A 173 -19.72 -8.68 -10.06
CA LEU A 173 -19.04 -8.43 -8.79
C LEU A 173 -20.02 -8.45 -7.61
N LEU A 174 -21.17 -7.80 -7.76
CA LEU A 174 -22.21 -7.76 -6.73
C LEU A 174 -22.83 -9.15 -6.47
N GLN A 175 -22.87 -10.03 -7.47
CA GLN A 175 -23.34 -11.41 -7.28
C GLN A 175 -22.45 -12.22 -6.32
N LEU A 176 -21.15 -11.89 -6.20
CA LEU A 176 -20.24 -12.55 -5.26
C LEU A 176 -20.61 -12.29 -3.79
N GLN A 177 -21.39 -11.24 -3.50
CA GLN A 177 -21.82 -10.88 -2.14
C GLN A 177 -22.48 -12.05 -1.42
N ARG A 178 -23.26 -12.88 -2.12
CA ARG A 178 -23.95 -14.04 -1.54
C ARG A 178 -23.00 -14.99 -0.82
N THR A 179 -21.83 -15.25 -1.41
CA THR A 179 -20.78 -16.10 -0.82
C THR A 179 -20.10 -15.42 0.37
N VAL A 180 -19.97 -14.10 0.32
CA VAL A 180 -19.26 -13.28 1.31
C VAL A 180 -20.03 -13.15 2.62
N ILE A 181 -21.36 -12.99 2.54
CA ILE A 181 -22.23 -12.81 3.71
C ILE A 181 -22.83 -14.13 4.24
N SER A 182 -22.60 -15.25 3.55
CA SER A 182 -23.12 -16.56 3.99
C SER A 182 -22.55 -16.94 5.35
N THR A 183 -23.41 -17.33 6.27
CA THR A 183 -23.06 -17.81 7.62
C THR A 183 -22.41 -19.20 7.60
N ASP A 184 -22.65 -19.98 6.55
CA ASP A 184 -22.08 -21.32 6.38
C ASP A 184 -20.67 -21.28 5.74
N SER A 185 -20.18 -20.07 5.44
CA SER A 185 -18.91 -19.86 4.75
C SER A 185 -17.76 -19.73 5.74
N GLU A 186 -16.74 -20.58 5.62
CA GLU A 186 -15.46 -20.46 6.35
C GLU A 186 -14.58 -19.29 5.84
N LEU A 187 -15.18 -18.29 5.18
CA LEU A 187 -14.45 -17.16 4.63
C LEU A 187 -13.82 -16.33 5.76
N PRO A 188 -12.50 -16.05 5.70
CA PRO A 188 -11.85 -15.19 6.66
C PRO A 188 -12.27 -13.72 6.45
N ASP A 189 -11.76 -12.82 7.29
CA ASP A 189 -12.08 -11.39 7.17
C ASP A 189 -10.94 -10.56 6.58
N GLU A 190 -9.74 -11.14 6.44
CA GLU A 190 -8.55 -10.40 6.00
C GLU A 190 -8.53 -10.02 4.51
N LEU A 191 -7.50 -9.30 4.07
CA LEU A 191 -7.49 -8.60 2.80
C LEU A 191 -7.24 -9.50 1.58
N LEU A 192 -6.45 -10.58 1.72
CA LEU A 192 -6.05 -11.38 0.56
C LEU A 192 -7.10 -12.42 0.18
N TYR A 193 -7.83 -12.96 1.15
CA TYR A 193 -8.80 -14.05 0.95
C TYR A 193 -10.14 -13.82 1.63
N GLY A 194 -10.29 -12.75 2.41
CA GLY A 194 -11.46 -12.53 3.24
C GLY A 194 -12.38 -11.38 2.84
N ARG A 195 -13.36 -11.13 3.70
CA ARG A 195 -14.41 -10.11 3.52
C ARG A 195 -13.85 -8.71 3.30
N ALA A 196 -12.78 -8.30 3.99
CA ALA A 196 -12.16 -6.98 3.76
C ALA A 196 -11.57 -6.86 2.34
N GLY A 197 -11.04 -7.96 1.78
CA GLY A 197 -10.55 -8.00 0.40
C GLY A 197 -11.63 -7.86 -0.65
N TYR A 198 -12.85 -8.33 -0.37
CA TYR A 198 -14.02 -8.08 -1.20
C TYR A 198 -14.56 -6.66 -1.00
N LEU A 199 -14.64 -6.19 0.25
CA LEU A 199 -15.03 -4.81 0.56
C LEU A 199 -14.14 -3.80 -0.18
N TYR A 200 -12.82 -4.03 -0.22
CA TYR A 200 -11.92 -3.19 -1.03
C TYR A 200 -12.34 -3.12 -2.50
N ALA A 201 -12.78 -4.23 -3.12
CA ALA A 201 -13.20 -4.23 -4.52
C ALA A 201 -14.42 -3.33 -4.76
N LEU A 202 -15.38 -3.35 -3.84
CA LEU A 202 -16.57 -2.50 -3.89
C LEU A 202 -16.19 -1.02 -3.69
N LEU A 203 -15.38 -0.74 -2.66
CA LEU A 203 -14.89 0.61 -2.40
C LEU A 203 -14.07 1.17 -3.57
N TYR A 204 -13.27 0.33 -4.23
CA TYR A 204 -12.52 0.69 -5.43
C TYR A 204 -13.45 1.14 -6.57
N LEU A 205 -14.56 0.43 -6.83
CA LEU A 205 -15.57 0.87 -7.80
C LEU A 205 -16.21 2.20 -7.39
N ASN A 206 -16.55 2.36 -6.10
CA ASN A 206 -17.10 3.61 -5.58
C ASN A 206 -16.17 4.81 -5.81
N THR A 207 -14.85 4.60 -5.80
CA THR A 207 -13.88 5.66 -6.09
C THR A 207 -13.66 5.93 -7.57
N GLU A 208 -13.80 4.92 -8.44
CA GLU A 208 -13.38 5.02 -9.85
C GLU A 208 -14.52 5.21 -10.84
N ILE A 209 -15.75 4.80 -10.50
CA ILE A 209 -16.92 4.88 -11.37
C ILE A 209 -18.00 5.77 -10.75
N GLY A 210 -18.30 5.59 -9.46
CA GLY A 210 -19.33 6.35 -8.76
C GLY A 210 -19.90 5.56 -7.57
N PRO A 211 -20.60 6.23 -6.64
CA PRO A 211 -21.09 5.62 -5.40
C PRO A 211 -22.11 4.48 -5.61
N ASP A 212 -22.59 3.89 -4.51
CA ASP A 212 -23.70 2.93 -4.42
C ASP A 212 -23.40 1.46 -4.72
N THR A 213 -22.14 1.03 -4.66
CA THR A 213 -21.80 -0.40 -4.81
C THR A 213 -21.53 -1.16 -3.50
N VAL A 214 -21.53 -0.51 -2.33
CA VAL A 214 -21.17 -1.15 -1.05
C VAL A 214 -22.42 -1.52 -0.26
N PRO A 215 -22.78 -2.82 -0.14
CA PRO A 215 -23.90 -3.26 0.67
C PRO A 215 -23.53 -3.27 2.15
N GLN A 216 -24.36 -2.68 3.00
CA GLN A 216 -24.18 -2.64 4.46
C GLN A 216 -23.92 -4.02 5.07
N SER A 217 -24.60 -5.06 4.56
CA SER A 217 -24.44 -6.45 5.00
C SER A 217 -23.00 -6.99 4.97
N VAL A 218 -22.12 -6.49 4.08
CA VAL A 218 -20.71 -6.93 4.04
C VAL A 218 -19.95 -6.40 5.24
N ILE A 219 -20.22 -5.15 5.62
CA ILE A 219 -19.63 -4.50 6.80
C ILE A 219 -20.13 -5.17 8.06
N ASP A 220 -21.45 -5.39 8.16
CA ASP A 220 -22.07 -6.03 9.31
C ASP A 220 -21.47 -7.43 9.54
N ALA A 221 -21.25 -8.21 8.47
CA ALA A 221 -20.61 -9.52 8.56
C ALA A 221 -19.16 -9.44 9.11
N ILE A 222 -18.39 -8.44 8.72
CA ILE A 222 -17.02 -8.22 9.25
C ILE A 222 -17.07 -7.84 10.73
N ILE A 223 -18.00 -6.97 11.13
CA ILE A 223 -18.14 -6.51 12.51
C ILE A 223 -18.59 -7.65 13.42
N GLU A 224 -19.63 -8.39 13.03
CA GLU A 224 -20.15 -9.51 13.82
C GLU A 224 -19.14 -10.66 13.94
N SER A 225 -18.43 -11.00 12.85
CA SER A 225 -17.32 -11.97 12.90
C SER A 225 -16.26 -11.55 13.92
N GLY A 226 -15.86 -10.27 13.89
CA GLY A 226 -14.85 -9.70 14.79
C GLY A 226 -15.27 -9.70 16.26
N LYS A 227 -16.54 -9.36 16.54
CA LYS A 227 -17.11 -9.40 17.89
C LYS A 227 -17.16 -10.82 18.45
N ASN A 228 -17.61 -11.76 17.63
CA ASN A 228 -17.74 -13.17 18.01
C ASN A 228 -16.37 -13.76 18.35
N PHE A 229 -15.38 -13.58 17.47
CA PHE A 229 -14.03 -14.11 17.73
C PHE A 229 -13.35 -13.43 18.92
N SER A 230 -13.55 -12.12 19.12
CA SER A 230 -13.06 -11.42 20.32
C SER A 230 -13.68 -11.98 21.61
N LYS A 231 -14.98 -12.30 21.59
CA LYS A 231 -15.69 -12.91 22.71
C LYS A 231 -15.16 -14.31 23.01
N GLU A 232 -14.95 -15.14 21.99
CA GLU A 232 -14.36 -16.48 22.12
C GLU A 232 -12.97 -16.43 22.78
N GLU A 233 -12.15 -15.47 22.37
CA GLU A 233 -10.80 -15.24 22.91
C GLU A 233 -10.79 -14.50 24.26
N ARG A 234 -11.97 -14.15 24.80
CA ARG A 234 -12.15 -13.36 26.04
C ARG A 234 -11.37 -12.04 26.00
N LYS A 235 -11.45 -11.34 24.86
CA LYS A 235 -10.77 -10.06 24.60
C LYS A 235 -11.71 -8.87 24.45
N THR A 236 -13.03 -9.06 24.54
CA THR A 236 -14.04 -8.03 24.28
C THR A 236 -13.73 -6.69 24.94
N ASP A 237 -13.38 -6.68 26.24
CA ASP A 237 -13.11 -5.43 26.99
C ASP A 237 -11.85 -4.67 26.51
N ARG A 238 -10.89 -5.38 25.89
CA ARG A 238 -9.61 -4.78 25.47
C ARG A 238 -9.52 -4.56 23.97
N CYS A 239 -10.16 -5.42 23.18
CA CYS A 239 -10.09 -5.45 21.73
C CYS A 239 -11.45 -5.96 21.20
N PRO A 240 -12.49 -5.11 21.16
CA PRO A 240 -13.85 -5.54 20.80
C PRO A 240 -13.97 -6.28 19.46
N LEU A 241 -13.10 -5.95 18.51
CA LEU A 241 -13.00 -6.63 17.22
C LEU A 241 -11.66 -7.35 17.14
N LEU A 242 -11.67 -8.66 17.00
CA LEU A 242 -10.46 -9.46 16.81
C LEU A 242 -10.68 -10.44 15.66
N TYR A 243 -9.62 -10.78 14.93
CA TYR A 243 -9.72 -11.64 13.75
C TYR A 243 -8.60 -12.67 13.73
N GLN A 244 -8.82 -13.75 12.98
CA GLN A 244 -7.81 -14.77 12.74
C GLN A 244 -7.81 -15.23 11.29
N TRP A 245 -6.65 -15.71 10.85
CA TRP A 245 -6.48 -16.43 9.60
C TRP A 245 -5.46 -17.55 9.84
N HIS A 246 -5.75 -18.77 9.37
CA HIS A 246 -4.91 -19.96 9.62
C HIS A 246 -4.49 -20.11 11.09
N ARG A 247 -5.45 -19.96 12.02
CA ARG A 247 -5.27 -20.08 13.48
C ARG A 247 -4.26 -19.09 14.08
N LYS A 248 -4.03 -17.96 13.41
CA LYS A 248 -3.14 -16.89 13.89
C LYS A 248 -3.87 -15.55 13.87
N GLN A 249 -3.69 -14.80 14.94
CA GLN A 249 -4.16 -13.42 15.07
C GLN A 249 -3.13 -12.48 14.42
N TYR A 250 -3.18 -12.37 13.10
CA TYR A 250 -2.25 -11.54 12.33
C TYR A 250 -2.46 -10.05 12.59
N VAL A 251 -1.38 -9.28 12.57
CA VAL A 251 -1.39 -7.83 12.84
C VAL A 251 -1.33 -6.99 11.56
N GLY A 252 -0.50 -7.39 10.60
CA GLY A 252 -0.19 -6.58 9.41
C GLY A 252 -1.35 -6.39 8.42
N ALA A 253 -1.09 -5.67 7.32
CA ALA A 253 -2.14 -5.23 6.39
C ALA A 253 -2.71 -6.35 5.50
N ALA A 254 -1.92 -7.38 5.18
CA ALA A 254 -2.35 -8.45 4.28
C ALA A 254 -3.37 -9.38 4.98
N HIS A 255 -2.94 -10.06 6.02
CA HIS A 255 -3.72 -11.12 6.66
C HIS A 255 -4.32 -10.73 8.02
N GLY A 256 -4.11 -9.48 8.43
CA GLY A 256 -4.28 -9.08 9.82
C GLY A 256 -5.21 -7.90 10.02
N VAL A 257 -5.35 -7.56 11.30
CA VAL A 257 -6.30 -6.57 11.78
C VAL A 257 -6.01 -5.15 11.26
N ALA A 258 -4.75 -4.81 10.94
CA ALA A 258 -4.44 -3.49 10.38
C ALA A 258 -5.12 -3.27 9.03
N GLY A 259 -5.18 -4.28 8.16
CA GLY A 259 -5.86 -4.20 6.87
C GLY A 259 -7.37 -4.09 7.04
N ILE A 260 -7.94 -4.89 7.95
CA ILE A 260 -9.38 -4.91 8.22
C ILE A 260 -9.84 -3.56 8.78
N TYR A 261 -9.20 -3.05 9.84
CA TYR A 261 -9.55 -1.76 10.43
C TYR A 261 -9.34 -0.60 9.45
N TYR A 262 -8.29 -0.67 8.63
CA TYR A 262 -8.07 0.34 7.59
C TYR A 262 -9.25 0.42 6.61
N MET A 263 -9.83 -0.73 6.20
CA MET A 263 -11.02 -0.77 5.33
C MET A 263 -12.27 -0.26 6.03
N LEU A 264 -12.50 -0.67 7.28
CA LEU A 264 -13.67 -0.22 8.07
C LEU A 264 -13.65 1.30 8.31
N MET A 265 -12.47 1.92 8.42
CA MET A 265 -12.33 3.37 8.60
C MET A 265 -12.40 4.19 7.31
N GLN A 266 -12.55 3.56 6.14
CA GLN A 266 -12.70 4.31 4.89
C GLN A 266 -14.01 5.09 4.93
N PRO A 267 -14.02 6.42 4.68
CA PRO A 267 -15.25 7.21 4.74
C PRO A 267 -16.34 6.66 3.83
N ILE A 268 -15.97 6.18 2.63
CA ILE A 268 -16.89 5.60 1.64
C ILE A 268 -17.40 4.20 2.01
N ALA A 269 -16.90 3.59 3.09
CA ALA A 269 -17.51 2.40 3.67
C ALA A 269 -18.75 2.74 4.51
N ASN A 270 -18.95 4.01 4.90
CA ASN A 270 -20.13 4.47 5.65
C ASN A 270 -20.39 3.70 6.95
N VAL A 271 -19.33 3.22 7.64
CA VAL A 271 -19.45 2.68 9.00
C VAL A 271 -19.88 3.80 9.94
N ASP A 272 -20.90 3.54 10.76
CA ASP A 272 -21.45 4.54 11.67
C ASP A 272 -20.45 4.96 12.76
N GLN A 273 -20.66 6.16 13.31
CA GLN A 273 -19.72 6.77 14.25
C GLN A 273 -19.64 6.01 15.58
N GLU A 274 -20.73 5.35 16.01
CA GLU A 274 -20.77 4.56 17.24
C GLU A 274 -19.90 3.32 17.09
N THR A 275 -20.09 2.53 16.03
CA THR A 275 -19.23 1.39 15.67
C THR A 275 -17.75 1.79 15.56
N LEU A 276 -17.46 2.92 14.91
CA LEU A 276 -16.07 3.40 14.79
C LEU A 276 -15.46 3.74 16.16
N THR A 277 -16.23 4.37 17.04
CA THR A 277 -15.73 4.89 18.32
C THR A 277 -15.67 3.80 19.39
N GLU A 278 -16.67 2.92 19.44
CA GLU A 278 -16.84 1.92 20.50
C GLU A 278 -16.21 0.57 20.16
N LEU A 279 -16.07 0.23 18.88
CA LEU A 279 -15.54 -1.07 18.46
C LEU A 279 -14.18 -0.94 17.77
N VAL A 280 -14.08 -0.11 16.72
CA VAL A 280 -12.87 -0.03 15.88
C VAL A 280 -11.73 0.66 16.63
N LYS A 281 -11.97 1.85 17.20
CA LYS A 281 -10.96 2.64 17.92
C LYS A 281 -10.26 1.88 19.07
N PRO A 282 -10.96 1.26 20.05
CA PRO A 282 -10.29 0.52 21.12
C PRO A 282 -9.51 -0.70 20.58
N SER A 283 -9.99 -1.33 19.50
CA SER A 283 -9.28 -2.43 18.86
C SER A 283 -7.97 -1.98 18.18
N ILE A 284 -7.96 -0.79 17.56
CA ILE A 284 -6.74 -0.16 17.04
C ILE A 284 -5.79 0.17 18.19
N ASP A 285 -6.29 0.75 19.28
CA ASP A 285 -5.48 1.05 20.46
C ASP A 285 -4.87 -0.21 21.06
N TYR A 286 -5.58 -1.34 21.08
CA TYR A 286 -5.00 -2.63 21.47
C TYR A 286 -3.80 -3.02 20.60
N VAL A 287 -3.90 -2.87 19.27
CA VAL A 287 -2.81 -3.17 18.33
C VAL A 287 -1.61 -2.25 18.52
N ARG A 288 -1.84 -0.94 18.74
CA ARG A 288 -0.78 0.04 18.99
C ARG A 288 0.11 -0.35 20.18
N HIS A 289 -0.49 -0.91 21.22
CA HIS A 289 0.25 -1.38 22.40
C HIS A 289 1.02 -2.70 22.16
N LYS A 290 0.98 -3.29 20.95
CA LYS A 290 1.80 -4.45 20.56
C LYS A 290 3.06 -4.06 19.81
N LYS A 291 3.31 -2.76 19.62
CA LYS A 291 4.53 -2.22 19.02
C LYS A 291 5.76 -2.73 19.78
N PHE A 292 6.77 -3.20 19.05
CA PHE A 292 8.06 -3.55 19.61
C PHE A 292 8.82 -2.30 20.06
N ARG A 293 9.87 -2.49 20.87
CA ARG A 293 10.75 -1.40 21.30
C ARG A 293 11.40 -0.64 20.14
N SER A 294 11.61 -1.31 19.00
CA SER A 294 12.15 -0.69 17.79
C SER A 294 11.18 0.28 17.11
N GLY A 295 9.89 0.25 17.45
CA GLY A 295 8.81 0.92 16.72
C GLY A 295 8.12 0.03 15.68
N ASN A 296 8.66 -1.16 15.38
CA ASN A 296 8.04 -2.12 14.45
C ASN A 296 6.86 -2.86 15.08
N TYR A 297 6.14 -3.64 14.29
CA TYR A 297 5.00 -4.45 14.75
C TYR A 297 5.21 -5.95 14.50
N PRO A 298 4.70 -6.82 15.39
CA PRO A 298 4.79 -8.27 15.21
C PRO A 298 3.98 -8.72 14.01
N SER A 299 4.32 -9.87 13.43
CA SER A 299 3.52 -10.46 12.35
C SER A 299 2.13 -10.89 12.82
N SER A 300 2.05 -11.39 14.06
CA SER A 300 0.86 -11.88 14.75
C SER A 300 0.98 -11.62 16.24
N LEU A 301 -0.13 -11.55 16.97
CA LEU A 301 -0.15 -11.19 18.40
C LEU A 301 0.69 -12.08 19.31
N SER A 302 0.93 -13.33 18.91
CA SER A 302 1.76 -14.31 19.62
C SER A 302 3.22 -14.33 19.19
N ASN A 303 3.61 -13.56 18.17
CA ASN A 303 4.98 -13.55 17.66
C ASN A 303 5.81 -12.46 18.34
N GLU A 304 6.89 -12.85 18.99
CA GLU A 304 7.82 -11.95 19.69
C GLU A 304 9.06 -11.59 18.85
N THR A 305 9.17 -12.09 17.61
CA THR A 305 10.32 -11.83 16.73
C THR A 305 10.13 -10.56 15.88
N ASP A 306 10.94 -9.55 16.18
CA ASP A 306 10.96 -8.26 15.48
C ASP A 306 11.83 -8.33 14.20
N ARG A 307 11.28 -8.96 13.15
CA ARG A 307 12.09 -9.23 11.94
C ARG A 307 11.49 -8.84 10.59
N LEU A 308 10.19 -8.61 10.52
CA LEU A 308 9.51 -8.34 9.24
C LEU A 308 9.22 -6.85 9.13
N VAL A 309 9.73 -6.22 8.07
CA VAL A 309 9.48 -4.82 7.72
C VAL A 309 8.86 -4.82 6.32
N HIS A 310 7.66 -5.38 6.23
CA HIS A 310 6.92 -5.59 4.99
C HIS A 310 5.53 -4.95 5.08
N TRP A 311 4.90 -4.67 3.93
CA TRP A 311 3.48 -4.29 3.91
C TRP A 311 2.60 -5.41 4.48
N CYS A 312 2.86 -6.67 4.11
CA CYS A 312 2.06 -7.78 4.63
C CYS A 312 2.20 -7.97 6.15
N HIS A 313 3.39 -7.73 6.70
CA HIS A 313 3.71 -7.91 8.11
C HIS A 313 4.78 -6.91 8.58
N GLY A 314 4.40 -6.03 9.51
CA GLY A 314 5.29 -5.04 10.13
C GLY A 314 4.82 -3.60 9.94
N ALA A 315 5.69 -2.66 10.31
CA ALA A 315 5.46 -1.22 10.23
C ALA A 315 4.94 -0.73 8.86
N PRO A 316 5.45 -1.20 7.70
CA PRO A 316 4.98 -0.70 6.40
C PRO A 316 3.51 -0.99 6.11
N GLY A 317 2.92 -2.04 6.72
CA GLY A 317 1.48 -2.29 6.62
C GLY A 317 0.67 -1.52 7.65
N VAL A 318 1.16 -1.50 8.90
CA VAL A 318 0.44 -0.92 10.05
C VAL A 318 0.35 0.61 9.95
N ILE A 319 1.34 1.27 9.35
CA ILE A 319 1.35 2.73 9.17
C ILE A 319 0.09 3.27 8.48
N HIS A 320 -0.46 2.54 7.51
CA HIS A 320 -1.67 2.97 6.79
C HIS A 320 -2.90 3.01 7.70
N MET A 321 -3.07 2.00 8.55
CA MET A 321 -4.12 1.99 9.58
C MET A 321 -3.94 3.16 10.55
N LEU A 322 -2.71 3.46 10.99
CA LEU A 322 -2.43 4.56 11.91
C LEU A 322 -2.74 5.93 11.28
N MET A 323 -2.32 6.15 10.03
CA MET A 323 -2.65 7.36 9.28
C MET A 323 -4.16 7.52 9.09
N GLN A 324 -4.87 6.44 8.79
CA GLN A 324 -6.33 6.48 8.66
C GLN A 324 -7.01 6.73 10.02
N ALA A 325 -6.53 6.12 11.10
CA ALA A 325 -7.01 6.39 12.45
C ALA A 325 -6.82 7.85 12.86
N TYR A 326 -5.68 8.46 12.52
CA TYR A 326 -5.47 9.90 12.71
C TYR A 326 -6.48 10.72 11.90
N LYS A 327 -6.72 10.37 10.63
CA LYS A 327 -7.71 11.07 9.79
C LYS A 327 -9.13 10.97 10.37
N THR A 328 -9.51 9.82 10.91
CA THR A 328 -10.86 9.55 11.45
C THR A 328 -11.07 10.12 12.84
N PHE A 329 -10.14 9.88 13.78
CA PHE A 329 -10.31 10.20 15.20
C PHE A 329 -9.61 11.49 15.65
N LYS A 330 -8.72 12.06 14.81
CA LYS A 330 -7.99 13.31 15.08
C LYS A 330 -7.15 13.30 16.38
N GLU A 331 -6.61 12.14 16.75
CA GLU A 331 -5.71 12.01 17.92
C GLU A 331 -4.25 11.86 17.51
N ASP A 332 -3.40 12.76 18.00
CA ASP A 332 -1.96 12.84 17.65
C ASP A 332 -1.17 11.55 17.92
N LYS A 333 -1.63 10.74 18.87
CA LYS A 333 -1.03 9.45 19.21
C LYS A 333 -0.91 8.52 17.99
N TYR A 334 -1.88 8.58 17.07
CA TYR A 334 -1.88 7.77 15.85
C TYR A 334 -0.85 8.28 14.84
N LEU A 335 -0.77 9.60 14.65
CA LEU A 335 0.22 10.22 13.77
C LEU A 335 1.63 9.98 14.30
N LYS A 336 1.85 10.10 15.62
CA LYS A 336 3.14 9.81 16.26
C LYS A 336 3.59 8.38 15.98
N ASP A 337 2.73 7.40 16.18
CA ASP A 337 3.07 6.00 15.88
C ASP A 337 3.31 5.77 14.37
N ALA A 338 2.63 6.49 13.48
CA ALA A 338 2.89 6.43 12.05
C ALA A 338 4.28 7.01 11.69
N MET A 339 4.69 8.09 12.36
CA MET A 339 6.04 8.65 12.21
C MET A 339 7.11 7.69 12.74
N ASP A 340 6.88 7.03 13.89
CA ASP A 340 7.76 5.97 14.41
C ASP A 340 7.91 4.81 13.41
N CYS A 341 6.80 4.36 12.80
CA CYS A 341 6.83 3.38 11.72
C CYS A 341 7.74 3.85 10.57
N SER A 342 7.62 5.12 10.17
CA SER A 342 8.43 5.67 9.07
C SER A 342 9.94 5.62 9.37
N ASP A 343 10.35 5.81 10.62
CA ASP A 343 11.75 5.74 11.02
C ASP A 343 12.28 4.29 10.99
N VAL A 344 11.46 3.31 11.40
CA VAL A 344 11.77 1.88 11.23
C VAL A 344 11.97 1.55 9.75
N ILE A 345 11.05 2.00 8.90
CA ILE A 345 11.11 1.74 7.46
C ILE A 345 12.33 2.40 6.85
N TRP A 346 12.69 3.61 7.29
CA TRP A 346 13.88 4.29 6.80
C TRP A 346 15.15 3.51 7.14
N GLN A 347 15.25 2.97 8.34
CA GLN A 347 16.43 2.24 8.80
C GLN A 347 16.52 0.82 8.23
N ARG A 348 15.37 0.13 8.08
CA ARG A 348 15.30 -1.33 7.86
C ARG A 348 14.50 -1.75 6.63
N GLY A 349 14.06 -0.79 5.81
CA GLY A 349 13.11 -1.00 4.72
C GLY A 349 13.72 -1.25 3.33
N LEU A 350 15.05 -1.19 3.18
CA LEU A 350 15.74 -1.63 1.96
C LEU A 350 15.96 -3.14 2.04
N LEU A 351 15.10 -3.94 1.41
CA LEU A 351 15.01 -5.37 1.71
C LEU A 351 15.88 -6.23 0.79
N ARG A 352 16.63 -7.17 1.38
CA ARG A 352 17.32 -8.25 0.63
C ARG A 352 16.35 -9.20 -0.07
N LYS A 353 15.08 -9.18 0.35
CA LYS A 353 14.01 -9.97 -0.27
C LYS A 353 13.67 -9.50 -1.69
N GLY A 354 13.95 -8.25 -2.04
CA GLY A 354 13.72 -7.71 -3.39
C GLY A 354 12.99 -6.38 -3.39
N TYR A 355 12.48 -6.02 -4.57
CA TYR A 355 11.95 -4.69 -4.86
C TYR A 355 10.42 -4.66 -5.02
N GLY A 356 9.72 -5.78 -4.80
CA GLY A 356 8.27 -5.88 -4.95
C GLY A 356 7.47 -5.03 -3.95
N ILE A 357 6.15 -5.15 -4.02
CA ILE A 357 5.22 -4.31 -3.25
C ILE A 357 4.76 -4.95 -1.93
N CYS A 358 4.58 -6.27 -1.89
CA CYS A 358 4.09 -6.94 -0.69
C CYS A 358 5.13 -6.94 0.45
N HIS A 359 6.39 -7.10 0.08
CA HIS A 359 7.51 -7.29 0.98
C HIS A 359 8.85 -6.96 0.29
N GLY A 360 8.89 -5.84 -0.42
CA GLY A 360 10.07 -5.31 -1.09
C GLY A 360 10.22 -3.82 -0.88
N THR A 361 11.34 -3.26 -1.35
CA THR A 361 11.66 -1.84 -1.18
C THR A 361 10.58 -0.91 -1.77
N ALA A 362 9.99 -1.24 -2.93
CA ALA A 362 8.95 -0.39 -3.53
C ALA A 362 7.70 -0.29 -2.64
N GLY A 363 7.24 -1.42 -2.09
CA GLY A 363 6.12 -1.44 -1.13
C GLY A 363 6.37 -0.58 0.11
N ASN A 364 7.58 -0.67 0.65
CA ASN A 364 8.00 0.13 1.79
C ASN A 364 8.10 1.64 1.44
N GLY A 365 8.45 1.96 0.19
CA GLY A 365 8.50 3.34 -0.30
C GLY A 365 7.13 4.03 -0.29
N TYR A 366 6.04 3.29 -0.52
CA TYR A 366 4.69 3.85 -0.43
C TYR A 366 4.34 4.38 0.94
N SER A 367 4.86 3.78 2.02
CA SER A 367 4.61 4.26 3.38
C SER A 367 5.04 5.74 3.54
N PHE A 368 6.12 6.14 2.86
CA PHE A 368 6.58 7.53 2.86
C PHE A 368 5.72 8.43 1.97
N LEU A 369 5.28 7.96 0.80
CA LEU A 369 4.36 8.71 -0.06
C LEU A 369 3.03 8.99 0.65
N SER A 370 2.47 7.98 1.30
CA SER A 370 1.22 8.11 2.07
C SER A 370 1.36 9.07 3.25
N LEU A 371 2.51 9.02 3.96
CA LEU A 371 2.77 9.92 5.08
C LEU A 371 3.06 11.35 4.61
N TYR A 372 3.75 11.53 3.47
CA TYR A 372 3.90 12.82 2.81
C TYR A 372 2.53 13.40 2.42
N ASN A 373 1.67 12.63 1.78
CA ASN A 373 0.34 13.10 1.38
C ASN A 373 -0.53 13.51 2.58
N LEU A 374 -0.31 12.92 3.76
CA LEU A 374 -0.99 13.31 4.99
C LEU A 374 -0.39 14.56 5.65
N THR A 375 0.94 14.66 5.73
CA THR A 375 1.65 15.67 6.55
C THR A 375 2.16 16.87 5.77
N GLN A 376 2.36 16.70 4.46
CA GLN A 376 3.08 17.61 3.56
C GLN A 376 4.55 17.88 4.00
N ASP A 377 5.10 17.04 4.90
CA ASP A 377 6.50 17.15 5.31
C ASP A 377 7.44 16.55 4.24
N ARG A 378 8.28 17.43 3.68
CA ARG A 378 9.24 17.15 2.61
C ARG A 378 10.23 16.03 2.98
N LYS A 379 10.47 15.78 4.27
CA LYS A 379 11.27 14.63 4.74
C LYS A 379 10.74 13.32 4.16
N TYR A 380 9.43 13.11 4.16
CA TYR A 380 8.86 11.85 3.71
C TYR A 380 8.91 11.73 2.18
N LEU A 381 8.68 12.80 1.44
CA LEU A 381 8.90 12.79 -0.01
C LEU A 381 10.36 12.47 -0.35
N TYR A 382 11.32 13.04 0.38
CA TYR A 382 12.73 12.72 0.23
C TYR A 382 13.02 11.23 0.44
N ARG A 383 12.53 10.65 1.54
CA ARG A 383 12.71 9.23 1.82
C ARG A 383 12.08 8.35 0.73
N ALA A 384 10.89 8.70 0.23
CA ALA A 384 10.26 8.03 -0.91
C ALA A 384 11.14 8.08 -2.16
N CYS A 385 11.69 9.24 -2.52
CA CYS A 385 12.59 9.39 -3.65
C CYS A 385 13.90 8.59 -3.48
N LYS A 386 14.43 8.46 -2.27
CA LYS A 386 15.61 7.61 -2.00
C LYS A 386 15.31 6.12 -2.15
N PHE A 387 14.11 5.68 -1.75
CA PHE A 387 13.66 4.32 -2.02
C PHE A 387 13.42 4.09 -3.52
N ALA A 388 12.95 5.11 -4.25
CA ALA A 388 12.88 5.08 -5.71
C ALA A 388 14.26 5.00 -6.36
N GLU A 389 15.24 5.76 -5.86
CA GLU A 389 16.64 5.71 -6.30
C GLU A 389 17.24 4.30 -6.12
N TRP A 390 16.95 3.63 -5.01
CA TRP A 390 17.31 2.21 -4.81
C TRP A 390 16.67 1.30 -5.88
N CYS A 391 15.39 1.52 -6.19
CA CYS A 391 14.67 0.79 -7.24
C CYS A 391 15.15 1.12 -8.67
N LEU A 392 15.79 2.27 -8.90
CA LEU A 392 16.42 2.57 -10.20
C LEU A 392 17.57 1.62 -10.51
N GLU A 393 18.19 1.05 -9.47
CA GLU A 393 19.25 0.04 -9.54
C GLU A 393 18.68 -1.39 -9.41
N TYR A 394 17.45 -1.61 -9.91
CA TYR A 394 16.79 -2.91 -9.90
C TYR A 394 17.72 -4.02 -10.46
N GLY A 395 17.97 -5.03 -9.64
CA GLY A 395 18.81 -6.18 -9.97
C GLY A 395 20.29 -6.05 -9.60
N ALA A 396 20.75 -4.86 -9.20
CA ALA A 396 22.18 -4.62 -8.91
C ALA A 396 22.60 -5.04 -7.49
N HIS A 397 21.65 -5.26 -6.57
CA HIS A 397 21.94 -5.42 -5.13
C HIS A 397 22.10 -6.87 -4.65
N GLY A 398 22.03 -7.86 -5.57
CA GLY A 398 22.06 -9.27 -5.19
C GLY A 398 20.80 -9.74 -4.42
N CYS A 399 19.66 -9.07 -4.65
CA CYS A 399 18.38 -9.48 -4.09
C CYS A 399 17.94 -10.87 -4.60
N ARG A 400 17.10 -11.54 -3.80
CA ARG A 400 16.45 -12.79 -4.24
C ARG A 400 15.50 -12.53 -5.41
N ILE A 401 15.40 -13.50 -6.32
CA ILE A 401 14.40 -13.50 -7.38
C ILE A 401 13.05 -13.92 -6.78
N PRO A 402 11.95 -13.16 -6.98
CA PRO A 402 10.63 -13.53 -6.48
C PRO A 402 10.06 -14.79 -7.15
N ASP A 403 9.12 -15.48 -6.50
CA ASP A 403 8.45 -16.66 -7.06
C ASP A 403 7.63 -16.34 -8.32
N ARG A 404 7.12 -15.10 -8.40
CA ARG A 404 6.47 -14.52 -9.57
C ARG A 404 7.17 -13.22 -9.97
N PRO A 405 8.33 -13.30 -10.68
CA PRO A 405 9.25 -12.18 -10.89
C PRO A 405 8.66 -10.95 -11.59
N TYR A 406 7.58 -11.12 -12.34
CA TYR A 406 6.97 -10.06 -13.15
C TYR A 406 5.63 -9.57 -12.58
N SER A 407 5.15 -10.17 -11.50
CA SER A 407 3.85 -9.86 -10.91
C SER A 407 3.80 -8.51 -10.20
N LEU A 408 2.58 -8.03 -9.93
CA LEU A 408 2.36 -6.75 -9.24
C LEU A 408 2.83 -6.78 -7.79
N PHE A 409 2.48 -7.81 -7.00
CA PHE A 409 2.78 -7.79 -5.57
C PHE A 409 4.17 -8.32 -5.21
N GLU A 410 4.75 -9.20 -6.01
CA GLU A 410 6.07 -9.79 -5.70
C GLU A 410 7.18 -9.26 -6.61
N GLY A 411 6.83 -8.87 -7.83
CA GLY A 411 7.77 -8.71 -8.92
C GLY A 411 7.94 -7.30 -9.47
N MET A 412 8.43 -7.27 -10.70
CA MET A 412 8.83 -6.07 -11.43
C MET A 412 7.67 -5.10 -11.68
N ALA A 413 6.45 -5.60 -11.90
CA ALA A 413 5.28 -4.74 -12.10
C ALA A 413 5.02 -3.84 -10.88
N GLY A 414 5.24 -4.34 -9.66
CA GLY A 414 5.12 -3.54 -8.44
C GLY A 414 6.16 -2.42 -8.34
N ALA A 415 7.40 -2.71 -8.72
CA ALA A 415 8.46 -1.71 -8.77
C ALA A 415 8.18 -0.63 -9.83
N ILE A 416 7.69 -1.02 -11.01
CA ILE A 416 7.27 -0.08 -12.06
C ILE A 416 6.12 0.80 -11.56
N HIS A 417 5.12 0.20 -10.89
CA HIS A 417 3.99 0.94 -10.35
C HIS A 417 4.44 2.03 -9.36
N PHE A 418 5.33 1.68 -8.42
CA PHE A 418 5.91 2.63 -7.47
C PHE A 418 6.69 3.76 -8.16
N LEU A 419 7.56 3.43 -9.13
CA LEU A 419 8.30 4.43 -9.89
C LEU A 419 7.38 5.37 -10.67
N SER A 420 6.27 4.86 -11.21
CA SER A 420 5.24 5.67 -11.86
C SER A 420 4.59 6.65 -10.89
N ASP A 421 4.30 6.21 -9.66
CA ASP A 421 3.68 7.03 -8.62
C ASP A 421 4.61 8.10 -8.05
N ILE A 422 5.92 7.81 -7.99
CA ILE A 422 6.93 8.82 -7.65
C ILE A 422 6.91 9.99 -8.64
N SER A 423 6.51 9.75 -9.90
CA SER A 423 6.43 10.83 -10.89
C SER A 423 5.30 11.83 -10.61
N VAL A 424 4.30 11.46 -9.79
CA VAL A 424 3.14 12.29 -9.42
C VAL A 424 2.74 12.06 -7.95
N PRO A 425 3.62 12.42 -6.97
CA PRO A 425 3.49 12.02 -5.57
C PRO A 425 2.14 12.35 -4.93
N GLU A 426 1.53 13.47 -5.32
CA GLU A 426 0.26 13.99 -4.76
C GLU A 426 -0.93 13.07 -5.05
N THR A 427 -0.82 12.25 -6.09
CA THR A 427 -1.87 11.30 -6.52
C THR A 427 -1.48 9.84 -6.33
N SER A 428 -0.33 9.59 -5.69
CA SER A 428 0.21 8.26 -5.45
C SER A 428 -0.59 7.46 -4.44
N GLN A 429 -0.65 6.15 -4.64
CA GLN A 429 -1.44 5.24 -3.82
C GLN A 429 -0.86 3.83 -3.84
N PHE A 430 -0.76 3.21 -2.67
CA PHE A 430 -0.45 1.78 -2.60
C PHE A 430 -1.51 0.97 -3.37
N PRO A 431 -1.16 0.27 -4.47
CA PRO A 431 -2.15 -0.36 -5.34
C PRO A 431 -2.87 -1.50 -4.65
N ALA A 432 -4.16 -1.65 -4.97
CA ALA A 432 -5.02 -2.70 -4.42
C ALA A 432 -5.13 -2.68 -2.88
N PHE A 433 -4.91 -1.51 -2.26
CA PHE A 433 -5.06 -1.29 -0.82
C PHE A 433 -5.49 0.14 -0.49
N GLU A 434 -4.76 1.17 -0.93
CA GLU A 434 -5.18 2.56 -0.72
C GLU A 434 -6.25 2.98 -1.74
N LEU A 435 -7.19 3.82 -1.30
CA LEU A 435 -8.33 4.28 -2.07
C LEU A 435 -8.23 5.79 -2.33
N ARG A 436 -8.74 6.25 -3.49
CA ARG A 436 -8.68 7.67 -3.85
C ARG A 436 -9.63 8.49 -2.98
N PRO A 437 -9.22 9.68 -2.52
CA PRO A 437 -10.19 10.64 -2.00
C PRO A 437 -11.24 10.89 -3.09
N GLN A 438 -12.52 10.83 -2.72
CA GLN A 438 -13.57 11.27 -3.64
C GLN A 438 -13.32 12.74 -3.97
N ARG A 439 -13.31 13.07 -5.27
CA ARG A 439 -13.42 14.47 -5.68
C ARG A 439 -14.76 14.95 -5.18
N LYS A 440 -14.77 15.93 -4.27
CA LYS A 440 -15.99 16.71 -4.04
C LYS A 440 -16.32 17.35 -5.38
N GLU A 441 -17.34 16.86 -6.07
CA GLU A 441 -17.94 17.64 -7.13
C GLU A 441 -18.43 18.92 -6.47
N ASN A 442 -17.73 20.02 -6.72
CA ASN A 442 -18.29 21.33 -6.46
C ASN A 442 -19.53 21.42 -7.36
N LYS A 443 -20.72 21.25 -6.78
CA LYS A 443 -21.97 21.70 -7.38
C LYS A 443 -21.90 23.22 -7.49
N VAL A 444 -21.27 23.71 -8.55
CA VAL A 444 -21.32 25.10 -8.97
C VAL A 444 -21.59 25.07 -10.48
N GLU A 445 -22.62 25.82 -10.88
CA GLU A 445 -23.10 26.07 -12.25
C GLU A 445 -24.01 24.99 -12.88
N GLN A 446 -25.22 24.87 -12.33
CA GLN A 446 -26.44 24.90 -13.14
C GLN A 446 -27.39 25.92 -12.51
N ASP A 447 -27.14 27.19 -12.81
CA ASP A 447 -28.12 28.27 -12.85
C ASP A 447 -27.46 29.41 -13.63
N GLY A 448 -27.84 29.52 -14.91
CA GLY A 448 -27.32 30.45 -15.90
C GLY A 448 -27.94 30.18 -17.25
#